data_AF-A0A944GTI5-F1
#
_entry.id   AF-A0A944GTI5-F1
#
_cell.length_a   1.000
_cell.length_b   1.000
_cell.length_c   1.000
_cell.angle_alpha   90.00
_cell.angle_beta   90.00
_cell.angle_gamma   90.00
#
_symmetry.space_group_name_H-M   'P 1'
#
loop_
_entity.id
_entity.type
_entity.pdbx_description
1 polymer ?
#
loop_
_entity_poly.entity_id
_entity_poly.type
_entity_poly.pdbx_seq_one_letter_code
_entity_poly.pdbx_strand_id
1 'polypeptide(L)' 'MTELLGVAALAVGGYWIVKRMKKKMAGVERHLSDIAARSANKRPAEKLVQDPVTGKYRPE' A
#
# COMPACT_ATOMS: atom_id res chain seq x y z
N MET A 1 22.90 5.18 34.38
CA MET A 1 21.54 5.76 34.55
C MET A 1 21.15 6.69 33.40
N THR A 2 22.04 7.61 32.97
CA THR A 2 21.81 8.51 31.82
C THR A 2 21.72 7.79 30.47
N GLU A 3 22.49 6.73 30.25
CA GLU A 3 22.43 5.94 29.01
C GLU A 3 21.07 5.24 28.82
N LEU A 4 20.45 4.78 29.92
CA LEU A 4 19.11 4.17 29.91
C LEU A 4 18.02 5.18 29.52
N LEU A 5 18.14 6.44 29.95
CA LEU A 5 17.20 7.50 29.59
C LEU A 5 17.30 7.88 28.10
N GLY A 6 18.51 7.89 27.54
CA GLY A 6 18.73 8.16 26.12
C GLY A 6 18.09 7.10 25.21
N VAL A 7 18.25 5.81 25.55
CA VAL A 7 17.65 4.70 24.79
C VAL A 7 16.12 4.71 24.91
N ALA A 8 15.59 5.00 26.11
CA ALA A 8 14.14 5.08 26.33
C ALA A 8 13.51 6.23 25.51
N ALA A 9 14.13 7.41 25.47
CA ALA A 9 13.64 8.54 24.69
C ALA A 9 13.63 8.24 23.18
N LEU A 10 14.66 7.57 22.66
CA LEU A 10 14.74 7.15 21.25
C LEU A 10 13.67 6.11 20.90
N ALA A 11 13.44 5.14 21.78
CA ALA A 11 12.39 4.14 21.59
C ALA A 11 10.99 4.76 21.60
N VAL A 12 10.71 5.68 22.52
CA VAL A 12 9.43 6.40 22.60
C VAL A 12 9.24 7.31 21.39
N GLY A 13 10.27 8.05 20.99
CA GLY A 13 10.26 8.90 19.79
C GLY A 13 10.04 8.09 18.51
N GLY A 14 10.78 6.99 18.34
CA GLY A 14 10.63 6.08 17.20
C GLY A 14 9.24 5.44 17.15
N TYR A 15 8.72 4.97 18.29
CA TYR A 15 7.38 4.41 18.38
C TYR A 15 6.30 5.43 18.00
N TRP A 16 6.44 6.68 18.45
CA TRP A 16 5.48 7.75 18.14
C TRP A 16 5.46 8.08 16.63
N ILE A 17 6.62 8.13 15.98
CA ILE A 17 6.74 8.34 14.54
C ILE A 17 6.07 7.21 13.76
N VAL A 18 6.41 5.95 14.08
CA VAL A 18 5.84 4.77 13.40
C VAL A 18 4.32 4.72 13.59
N LYS A 19 3.82 5.02 14.79
CA LYS A 19 2.37 5.07 15.08
C LYS A 19 1.66 6.12 14.23
N ARG A 20 2.28 7.29 14.05
CA ARG A 20 1.72 8.37 13.22
C ARG A 20 1.75 8.02 11.74
N MET A 21 2.80 7.36 11.27
CA MET A 21 2.90 6.86 9.89
C MET A 21 1.84 5.79 9.60
N LYS A 22 1.66 4.80 10.49
CA LYS A 22 0.61 3.78 10.35
C LYS A 22 -0.79 4.39 10.25
N LYS A 23 -1.09 5.40 11.08
CA LYS A 23 -2.38 6.12 11.03
C LYS A 23 -2.59 6.83 9.69
N LYS A 24 -1.53 7.39 9.09
CA LYS A 24 -1.61 8.01 7.75
C LYS A 24 -1.75 6.97 6.65
N MET A 25 -1.05 5.83 6.74
CA MET A 25 -1.16 4.76 5.76
C MET A 25 -2.58 4.20 5.64
N ALA A 26 -3.30 4.02 6.76
CA ALA A 26 -4.69 3.58 6.70
C ALA A 26 -5.60 4.54 5.92
N GLY A 27 -5.33 5.85 5.96
CA GLY A 27 -6.04 6.85 5.15
C GLY A 27 -5.66 6.79 3.67
N VAL A 28 -4.36 6.58 3.39
CA VAL A 28 -3.84 6.46 2.03
C VAL A 28 -4.36 5.20 1.35
N GLU A 29 -4.36 4.05 2.03
CA GLU A 29 -4.90 2.79 1.52
C GLU A 29 -6.38 2.94 1.16
N ARG A 30 -7.17 3.53 2.05
CA ARG A 30 -8.60 3.76 1.79
C ARG A 30 -8.84 4.69 0.59
N HIS A 31 -7.98 5.70 0.42
CA HIS A 31 -8.05 6.60 -0.72
C HIS A 31 -7.62 5.90 -2.02
N LEU A 32 -6.55 5.10 -1.99
CA LEU A 32 -6.14 4.29 -3.13
C LEU A 32 -7.21 3.27 -3.53
N SER A 33 -7.83 2.59 -2.55
CA SER A 33 -8.92 1.64 -2.81
C SER A 33 -10.13 2.33 -3.44
N ASP A 34 -10.51 3.53 -2.98
CA ASP A 34 -11.60 4.31 -3.58
C ASP A 34 -11.26 4.77 -5.01
N ILE A 35 -10.05 5.26 -5.25
CA ILE A 35 -9.57 5.60 -6.60
C ILE A 35 -9.56 4.37 -7.50
N ALA A 36 -9.04 3.24 -7.02
CA ALA A 36 -8.97 2.00 -7.77
C ALA A 36 -10.37 1.47 -8.09
N ALA A 37 -11.32 1.51 -7.14
CA ALA A 37 -12.71 1.13 -7.38
C ALA A 37 -13.39 2.04 -8.41
N ARG A 38 -13.16 3.37 -8.34
CA ARG A 38 -13.67 4.32 -9.33
C ARG A 38 -13.02 4.15 -10.71
N SER A 39 -11.74 3.80 -10.75
CA SER A 39 -10.98 3.55 -11.99
C SER A 39 -11.40 2.22 -12.64
N ALA A 40 -11.60 1.16 -11.85
CA ALA A 40 -12.10 -0.13 -12.30
C ALA A 40 -13.50 -0.03 -12.92
N ASN A 41 -14.35 0.89 -12.41
CA ASN A 41 -15.64 1.20 -13.04
C ASN A 41 -15.53 1.96 -14.38
N LYS A 42 -14.37 2.53 -14.72
CA LYS A 42 -14.19 3.31 -15.97
C LYS A 42 -13.65 2.50 -17.14
N ARG A 43 -13.07 1.33 -16.89
CA ARG A 43 -12.71 0.37 -17.94
C ARG A 43 -12.90 -1.04 -17.37
N PRO A 44 -13.75 -1.91 -17.97
CA PRO A 44 -13.63 -3.33 -17.69
C PRO A 44 -12.17 -3.68 -18.00
N ALA A 45 -11.45 -4.21 -17.01
CA ALA A 45 -10.09 -4.67 -17.24
C ALA A 45 -10.18 -5.68 -18.39
N GLU A 46 -9.66 -5.29 -19.56
CA GLU A 46 -9.70 -6.09 -20.77
C GLU A 46 -9.03 -7.42 -20.40
N LYS A 47 -9.83 -8.48 -20.32
CA LYS A 47 -9.40 -9.73 -19.72
C LYS A 47 -8.40 -10.32 -20.70
N LEU A 48 -7.12 -10.32 -20.30
CA LEU A 48 -6.06 -10.85 -21.14
C LEU A 48 -6.03 -12.37 -21.00
N VAL A 49 -6.29 -13.09 -22.09
CA VAL A 49 -6.17 -14.54 -22.17
C VAL A 49 -4.80 -14.90 -22.73
N GLN A 50 -4.14 -15.85 -22.07
CA GLN A 50 -2.86 -16.38 -22.53
C GLN A 50 -3.09 -17.30 -23.74
N ASP A 51 -2.46 -16.95 -24.87
CA ASP A 51 -2.48 -17.77 -26.07
C ASP A 51 -1.59 -19.02 -25.86
N PRO A 52 -2.15 -20.24 -25.88
CA PRO A 52 -1.40 -21.48 -25.61
C PRO A 52 -0.39 -21.83 -26.71
N VAL A 53 -0.49 -21.22 -27.90
CA VAL A 53 0.38 -21.49 -29.05
C VAL A 53 1.56 -20.53 -29.08
N THR A 54 1.32 -19.25 -28.77
CA THR A 54 2.36 -18.19 -28.86
C THR A 54 2.93 -17.76 -27.52
N GLY A 55 2.30 -18.16 -26.40
CA GLY A 55 2.65 -17.73 -25.05
C GLY A 55 2.37 -16.25 -24.77
N LYS A 56 1.84 -15.51 -25.74
CA LYS A 56 1.53 -14.07 -25.63
C LYS A 56 0.13 -13.88 -25.05
N TYR A 57 -0.03 -12.81 -24.28
CA TYR A 57 -1.34 -12.40 -23.77
C TYR A 57 -2.07 -11.60 -24.85
N ARG A 58 -3.31 -11.98 -25.15
CA ARG A 58 -4.21 -11.24 -26.05
C ARG A 58 -5.45 -10.80 -25.28
N PRO A 59 -6.06 -9.65 -25.60
CA PRO A 59 -7.37 -9.32 -25.07
C PRO A 59 -8.39 -10.40 -25.52
N GLU A 60 -9.35 -10.74 -24.64
CA GLU A 60 -10.52 -11.58 -24.99
C GLU A 60 -11.25 -11.08 -26.25
#